data_AF-A0A7C6HBN0-F1
#
_entry.id   AF-A0A7C6HBN0-F1
#
_cell.length_a   1.000
_cell.length_b   1.000
_cell.length_c   1.000
_cell.angle_alpha   90.00
_cell.angle_beta   90.00
_cell.angle_gamma   90.00
#
_symmetry.space_group_name_H-M   'P 1'
#
loop_
_entity.id
_entity.type
_entity.pdbx_description
1 polymer ?
#
loop_
_entity_poly.entity_id
_entity_poly.type
_entity_poly.pdbx_seq_one_letter_code
_entity_poly.pdbx_strand_id
1 'polypeptide(L)'
;MSRFLRVGVFLDRLEDIAEAANLLSEAVKSSEDINSAKAIELAEDIESMAKELLNVITRWNCEPLIYTGGGTTEEVITLLDTLLKDAEKREKRLE
;
A
#
# COMPACT_ATOMS: atom_id res chain seq x y z
N MET A 1 -19.22 10.62 -1.90
CA MET A 1 -17.79 10.23 -2.00
C MET A 1 -17.72 8.73 -1.75
N SER A 2 -16.92 8.00 -2.54
CA SER A 2 -16.70 6.56 -2.31
C SER A 2 -16.16 6.36 -0.89
N ARG A 3 -16.82 5.51 -0.09
CA ARG A 3 -16.37 5.13 1.27
C ARG A 3 -15.37 3.97 1.23
N PHE A 4 -14.84 3.73 0.04
CA PHE A 4 -13.85 2.73 -0.28
C PHE A 4 -12.67 3.42 -0.94
N LEU A 5 -11.49 3.19 -0.38
CA LEU A 5 -10.23 3.64 -0.94
C LEU A 5 -9.59 2.46 -1.67
N ARG A 6 -9.13 2.72 -2.89
CA ARG A 6 -8.29 1.79 -3.61
C ARG A 6 -6.93 1.73 -2.93
N VAL A 7 -6.43 0.51 -2.70
CA VAL A 7 -5.15 0.32 -2.02
C VAL A 7 -3.99 0.89 -2.82
N GLY A 8 -4.12 1.11 -4.13
CA GLY A 8 -3.09 1.78 -4.94
C GLY A 8 -2.59 3.11 -4.34
N VAL A 9 -3.43 3.84 -3.60
CA VAL A 9 -3.03 5.09 -2.91
C VAL A 9 -1.94 4.85 -1.85
N PHE A 10 -1.86 3.65 -1.29
CA PHE A 10 -0.84 3.26 -0.32
C PHE A 10 0.40 2.67 -0.97
N LEU A 11 0.31 2.12 -2.20
CA LEU A 11 1.46 1.48 -2.86
C LEU A 11 2.60 2.48 -3.06
N ASP A 12 2.32 3.61 -3.71
CA ASP A 12 3.29 4.69 -3.93
C ASP A 12 3.90 5.17 -2.60
N ARG A 13 3.08 5.25 -1.54
CA ARG A 13 3.54 5.68 -0.21
C ARG A 13 4.41 4.65 0.49
N LEU A 14 4.15 3.37 0.32
CA LEU A 14 4.99 2.30 0.87
C LEU A 14 6.34 2.26 0.17
N GLU A 15 6.37 2.52 -1.14
CA GLU A 15 7.62 2.68 -1.90
C GLU A 15 8.41 3.89 -1.42
N ASP A 16 7.77 5.06 -1.31
CA ASP A 16 8.39 6.29 -0.76
C ASP A 16 8.99 6.05 0.63
N ILE A 17 8.28 5.33 1.52
CA ILE A 17 8.74 5.04 2.89
C ILE A 17 9.95 4.12 2.88
N ALA A 18 9.93 3.06 2.05
CA ALA A 18 11.06 2.14 1.94
C ALA A 18 12.31 2.85 1.42
N GLU A 19 12.16 3.72 0.41
CA GLU A 19 13.27 4.52 -0.11
C GLU A 19 13.82 5.50 0.94
N ALA A 20 12.94 6.24 1.62
CA ALA A 20 13.33 7.18 2.67
C ALA A 20 14.06 6.48 3.83
N ALA A 21 13.62 5.29 4.22
CA ALA A 21 14.25 4.49 5.26
C ALA A 21 15.66 4.02 4.84
N ASN A 22 15.83 3.58 3.59
CA ASN A 22 17.16 3.24 3.06
C ASN A 22 18.08 4.47 3.05
N LEU A 23 17.62 5.62 2.55
CA LEU A 23 18.41 6.86 2.52
C LEU A 23 18.81 7.31 3.93
N LEU A 24 17.95 7.13 4.92
CA LEU A 24 18.26 7.40 6.33
C LEU A 24 19.35 6.48 6.84
N SER A 25 19.27 5.17 6.55
CA SER A 25 20.29 4.19 6.90
C SER A 25 21.64 4.54 6.29
N GLU A 26 21.67 4.91 5.01
CA GLU A 26 22.89 5.34 4.31
C GLU A 26 23.50 6.62 4.90
N ALA A 27 22.67 7.64 5.16
CA ALA A 27 23.11 8.90 5.75
C ALA A 27 23.73 8.68 7.14
N VAL A 28 23.11 7.81 7.95
CA VAL A 28 23.59 7.47 9.29
C VAL A 28 24.86 6.61 9.24
N LYS A 29 24.98 5.68 8.28
CA LYS A 29 26.23 4.90 8.06
C LYS A 29 27.38 5.78 7.60
N SER A 30 27.08 6.87 6.89
CA SER A 30 28.07 7.83 6.42
C SER A 30 28.53 8.83 7.50
N SER A 31 27.80 8.95 8.61
CA SER A 31 28.25 9.75 9.75
C SER A 31 29.22 8.92 10.60
N GLU A 32 30.34 9.50 11.02
CA GLU A 32 31.32 8.86 11.90
C GLU A 32 30.81 8.69 13.36
N ASP A 33 29.49 8.69 13.55
CA ASP A 33 28.88 8.70 14.86
C ASP A 33 28.78 7.26 15.41
N ILE A 34 29.58 6.97 16.44
CA ILE A 34 29.76 5.63 17.03
C ILE A 34 28.47 5.11 17.69
N ASN A 35 27.50 5.98 17.98
CA ASN A 35 26.20 5.64 18.57
C ASN A 35 25.07 5.44 17.55
N SER A 36 25.39 5.36 16.25
CA SER A 36 24.43 5.25 15.15
C SER A 36 23.79 3.87 14.98
N ALA A 37 24.31 2.82 15.61
CA ALA A 37 23.86 1.44 15.40
C ALA A 37 22.34 1.25 15.59
N LYS A 38 21.78 1.86 16.64
CA LYS A 38 20.33 1.79 16.91
C LYS A 38 19.49 2.54 15.87
N ALA A 39 20.01 3.63 15.32
CA ALA A 39 19.31 4.38 14.28
C ALA A 39 19.30 3.63 12.94
N ILE A 40 20.40 2.92 12.63
CA ILE A 40 20.50 2.03 11.46
C ILE A 40 19.50 0.87 11.59
N GLU A 41 19.48 0.21 12.75
CA GLU A 41 18.54 -0.89 13.02
C GLU A 41 17.08 -0.45 12.84
N LEU A 42 16.70 0.69 13.41
CA LEU A 42 15.36 1.25 13.24
C LEU A 42 15.03 1.60 11.78
N ALA A 43 16.00 2.11 11.02
CA ALA A 43 15.80 2.42 9.60
C ALA A 43 15.59 1.15 8.77
N GLU A 44 16.41 0.12 9.01
CA GLU A 44 16.28 -1.19 8.34
C GLU A 44 14.96 -1.89 8.70
N ASP A 45 14.51 -1.79 9.96
CA ASP A 45 13.21 -2.29 10.40
C ASP A 45 12.05 -1.61 9.66
N ILE A 46 12.08 -0.27 9.54
CA ILE A 46 11.05 0.50 8.82
C ILE A 46 11.01 0.11 7.34
N GLU A 47 12.18 -0.03 6.72
CA GLU A 47 12.28 -0.48 5.33
C GLU A 47 11.70 -1.88 5.15
N SER A 48 12.05 -2.82 6.04
CA SER A 48 11.53 -4.20 6.00
C SER A 48 10.01 -4.22 6.13
N MET A 49 9.44 -3.49 7.10
CA MET A 49 7.99 -3.41 7.30
C MET A 49 7.27 -2.87 6.06
N ALA A 50 7.81 -1.81 5.44
CA ALA A 50 7.22 -1.23 4.23
C ALA A 50 7.26 -2.21 3.04
N LYS A 51 8.40 -2.89 2.83
CA LYS A 51 8.58 -3.90 1.78
C LYS A 51 7.71 -5.13 1.98
N GLU A 52 7.55 -5.58 3.22
CA GLU A 52 6.66 -6.68 3.57
C GLU A 52 5.20 -6.34 3.24
N LEU A 53 4.73 -5.16 3.63
CA LEU A 53 3.38 -4.69 3.30
C LEU A 53 3.16 -4.59 1.78
N LEU A 54 4.14 -4.05 1.05
CA LEU A 54 4.11 -3.97 -0.41
C LEU A 54 3.99 -5.37 -1.04
N ASN A 55 4.80 -6.33 -0.58
CA ASN A 55 4.77 -7.71 -1.03
C ASN A 55 3.43 -8.41 -0.72
N VAL A 56 2.81 -8.13 0.43
CA VAL A 56 1.48 -8.68 0.74
C VAL A 56 0.43 -8.16 -0.23
N ILE A 57 0.40 -6.84 -0.48
CA ILE A 57 -0.61 -6.21 -1.33
C ILE A 57 -0.45 -6.65 -2.80
N THR A 58 0.78 -6.68 -3.29
CA THR A 58 1.09 -7.01 -4.70
C THR A 58 0.82 -8.48 -5.06
N ARG A 59 0.73 -9.37 -4.06
CA ARG A 59 0.37 -10.78 -4.28
C ARG A 59 -1.11 -11.01 -4.55
N TRP A 60 -1.97 -10.01 -4.37
CA TRP A 60 -3.41 -10.20 -4.58
C TRP A 60 -3.75 -10.15 -6.07
N ASN A 61 -4.65 -11.03 -6.50
CA ASN A 61 -5.06 -11.14 -7.90
C ASN A 61 -5.82 -9.91 -8.42
N CYS A 62 -6.21 -9.02 -7.54
CA CYS A 62 -6.89 -7.77 -7.84
C CYS A 62 -6.50 -6.67 -6.85
N GLU A 63 -6.66 -5.41 -7.27
CA GLU A 63 -6.41 -4.26 -6.40
C GLU A 63 -7.39 -4.27 -5.22
N PRO A 64 -6.89 -4.30 -3.98
CA PRO A 64 -7.78 -4.32 -2.84
C PRO A 64 -8.49 -3.00 -2.55
N LEU A 65 -9.62 -3.14 -1.86
CA LEU A 65 -10.45 -2.03 -1.42
C LEU A 65 -10.43 -1.94 0.11
N ILE A 66 -10.04 -0.78 0.62
CA ILE A 66 -10.12 -0.46 2.05
C ILE A 66 -11.46 0.20 2.32
N TYR A 67 -12.25 -0.42 3.20
CA TYR A 67 -13.49 0.17 3.71
C TYR A 67 -13.19 1.18 4.80
N THR A 68 -13.62 2.43 4.63
CA THR A 68 -13.30 3.54 5.56
C THR A 68 -14.38 3.75 6.64
N GLY A 69 -15.19 2.74 6.94
CA GLY A 69 -16.01 2.66 8.16
C GLY A 69 -17.30 3.49 8.20
N GLY A 70 -17.41 4.55 7.40
CA GLY A 70 -18.71 5.13 7.10
C GLY A 70 -19.43 4.28 6.06
N GLY A 71 -20.73 4.07 6.21
CA GLY A 71 -21.60 3.54 5.12
C GLY A 71 -22.92 3.00 5.63
N THR A 72 -23.97 3.05 4.83
CA THR A 72 -25.07 2.07 4.96
C THR A 72 -24.74 0.82 4.15
N THR A 73 -25.30 -0.33 4.54
CA THR A 73 -25.15 -1.59 3.81
C THR A 73 -25.46 -1.43 2.31
N GLU A 74 -26.47 -0.65 1.97
CA GLU A 74 -26.95 -0.40 0.61
C GLU A 74 -25.92 0.35 -0.24
N GLU A 75 -25.17 1.29 0.35
CA GLU A 75 -24.07 1.97 -0.35
C GLU A 75 -22.94 0.99 -0.69
N VAL A 76 -22.66 0.03 0.20
CA VAL A 76 -21.67 -1.03 -0.03
C VAL A 76 -22.13 -1.97 -1.15
N ILE A 77 -23.38 -2.44 -1.08
CA ILE A 77 -23.97 -3.33 -2.10
C ILE A 77 -23.94 -2.65 -3.47
N THR A 78 -24.37 -1.39 -3.56
CA THR A 78 -24.43 -0.65 -4.84
C THR A 78 -23.05 -0.51 -5.48
N LEU A 79 -21.99 -0.30 -4.68
CA LEU A 79 -20.63 -0.23 -5.19
C LEU A 79 -20.15 -1.59 -5.73
N LEU A 80 -20.37 -2.67 -4.97
CA LEU A 80 -19.99 -4.02 -5.38
C LEU A 80 -20.70 -4.41 -6.69
N ASP A 81 -21.99 -4.11 -6.82
CA ASP A 81 -22.76 -4.31 -8.05
C ASP A 81 -22.19 -3.52 -9.23
N THR A 82 -21.71 -2.30 -8.99
CA THR A 82 -21.09 -1.48 -10.04
C THR A 82 -19.78 -2.08 -10.50
N LEU A 83 -18.94 -2.55 -9.57
CA LEU A 83 -17.66 -3.20 -9.89
C LEU A 83 -17.86 -4.50 -10.65
N LEU A 84 -18.87 -5.31 -10.28
CA LEU A 84 -19.23 -6.53 -11.00
C LEU A 84 -19.66 -6.24 -12.44
N LYS A 85 -20.56 -5.27 -12.64
CA LYS A 85 -21.00 -4.86 -14.00
C LYS A 85 -19.85 -4.34 -14.85
N ASP A 86 -18.91 -3.63 -14.26
CA ASP A 86 -17.72 -3.15 -14.96
C ASP A 86 -16.77 -4.29 -15.34
N ALA A 87 -16.63 -5.32 -14.49
CA ALA A 87 -15.85 -6.51 -14.80
C ALA A 87 -16.46 -7.29 -15.97
N GLU A 88 -17.77 -7.57 -15.94
CA GLU A 88 -18.50 -8.25 -17.02
C GLU A 88 -18.38 -7.51 -18.37
N LYS A 89 -18.41 -6.17 -18.34
CA LYS A 89 -18.23 -5.35 -19.54
C LYS A 89 -16.83 -5.44 -20.12
N ARG A 90 -15.79 -5.61 -19.30
CA ARG A 90 -14.40 -5.75 -19.78
C ARG A 90 -14.19 -7.10 -20.43
N GLU A 91 -14.76 -8.15 -19.86
CA GLU A 91 -14.69 -9.52 -20.41
C GLU A 91 -15.33 -9.59 -21.80
N LYS A 92 -16.54 -9.02 -21.97
CA LYS A 92 -17.22 -8.93 -23.28
C LYS A 92 -16.54 -8.07 -24.35
N ARG A 93 -15.53 -7.27 -23.99
CA ARG A 93 -14.74 -6.48 -24.97
C ARG A 93 -13.50 -7.22 -25.46
N LEU A 94 -13.15 -8.32 -24.80
CA LEU A 94 -11.99 -9.15 -25.13
C LEU A 94 -12.38 -10.38 -25.98
N GLU A 95 -13.68 -10.68 -26.08
CA GLU A 95 -14.30 -11.62 -27.04
C GLU A 95 -14.61 -10.94 -28.39
#